data_AF-A0A353YWT4-F1
#
_entry.id   AF-A0A353YWT4-F1
#
_cell.length_a   1.000
_cell.length_b   1.000
_cell.length_c   1.000
_cell.angle_alpha   90.00
_cell.angle_beta   90.00
_cell.angle_gamma   90.00
#
_symmetry.space_group_name_H-M   'P 1'
#
loop_
_entity.id
_entity.type
_entity.pdbx_description
1 polymer ?
#
loop_
_entity_poly.entity_id
_entity_poly.type
_entity_poly.pdbx_seq_one_letter_code
_entity_poly.pdbx_strand_id
1 'polypeptide(L)' 'KLKGSDFYSIRINDQWRIVFLWDNGQASEVEIIDYH' A
#
# COMPACT_ATOMS: atom_id res chain seq x y z
N LYS A 1 7.94 0.63 1.34
CA LYS A 1 7.67 1.00 2.75
C LYS A 1 7.46 2.50 2.83
N LEU A 2 6.28 2.95 3.25
CA LEU A 2 6.01 4.37 3.49
C LEU A 2 6.90 4.85 4.65
N LYS A 3 7.47 6.05 4.54
CA LYS A 3 8.49 6.51 5.50
C LYS A 3 7.85 6.70 6.88
N GLY A 4 8.26 5.90 7.87
CA GLY A 4 7.71 5.89 9.23
C GLY A 4 6.50 4.96 9.44
N SER A 5 6.18 4.10 8.47
CA SER A 5 5.02 3.20 8.52
C SER A 5 5.39 1.81 7.99
N ASP A 6 4.82 0.75 8.57
CA ASP A 6 5.02 -0.63 8.12
C ASP A 6 4.22 -0.99 6.86
N PHE A 7 3.51 0.00 6.31
CA PHE A 7 2.76 -0.16 5.09
C PHE A 7 3.65 -0.11 3.84
N TYR A 8 3.29 -0.96 2.91
CA TYR A 8 3.79 -1.05 1.55
C TYR A 8 2.80 -0.36 0.61
N SER A 9 3.31 0.10 -0.54
CA SER A 9 2.46 0.71 -1.55
C SER A 9 2.84 0.20 -2.93
N ILE A 10 1.84 -0.19 -3.73
CA ILE A 10 1.99 -0.53 -5.14
C ILE A 10 1.24 0.52 -5.95
N ARG A 11 1.90 1.10 -6.96
CA ARG A 11 1.28 2.04 -7.89
C ARG A 11 0.48 1.26 -8.94
N ILE A 12 -0.80 1.58 -9.09
CA ILE A 12 -1.65 1.04 -10.16
C ILE A 12 -1.48 1.89 -11.42
N ASN A 13 -1.71 3.20 -11.29
CA ASN A 13 -1.54 4.19 -12.35
C ASN A 13 -1.19 5.56 -11.75
N ASP A 14 -1.41 6.64 -12.49
CA ASP A 14 -1.10 7.99 -12.00
C ASP A 14 -2.00 8.41 -10.83
N GLN A 15 -3.20 7.85 -10.71
CA GLN A 15 -4.21 8.23 -9.73
C GLN A 15 -4.30 7.29 -8.53
N TRP A 16 -4.10 5.98 -8.73
CA TRP A 16 -4.41 4.99 -7.69
C TRP A 16 -3.18 4.28 -7.15
N ARG A 17 -3.19 4.06 -5.83
CA ARG A 17 -2.23 3.20 -5.12
C ARG A 17 -2.95 2.17 -4.28
N ILE A 18 -2.40 0.96 -4.24
CA ILE A 18 -2.75 -0.03 -3.21
C ILE A 18 -1.81 0.19 -2.04
N VAL A 19 -2.34 0.28 -0.83
CA VAL A 19 -1.58 0.34 0.42
C VAL A 19 -1.95 -0.89 1.25
N PHE A 20 -0.95 -1.56 1.83
CA PHE A 20 -1.16 -2.79 2.60
C PHE A 20 -0.03 -3.04 3.59
N LEU A 21 -0.30 -3.79 4.64
CA LEU A 21 0.72 -4.39 5.50
C LEU A 21 1.20 -5.70 4.90
N TRP A 22 2.50 -5.96 4.99
CA TRP A 22 3.09 -7.23 4.56
C TRP A 22 3.76 -7.91 5.75
N ASP A 23 3.21 -9.05 6.16
CA ASP A 23 3.74 -9.87 7.24
C ASP A 23 3.62 -11.36 6.91
N ASN A 24 4.65 -12.14 7.27
CA ASN A 24 4.71 -13.59 7.08
C ASN A 24 4.25 -14.12 5.70
N GLY A 25 4.56 -13.37 4.63
CA GLY A 25 4.20 -13.73 3.26
C GLY A 25 2.72 -13.46 2.89
N GLN A 26 1.98 -12.74 3.72
CA GLN A 26 0.59 -12.38 3.50
C GLN A 26 0.40 -10.86 3.52
N ALA A 27 -0.61 -10.40 2.77
CA ALA A 27 -1.05 -9.02 2.77
C ALA A 27 -2.27 -8.86 3.69
N SER A 28 -2.24 -7.85 4.56
CA SER A 28 -3.35 -7.45 5.43
C SER A 28 -3.60 -5.94 5.32
N GLU A 29 -4.76 -5.49 5.81
CA GLU A 29 -5.15 -4.07 5.77
C GLU A 29 -4.99 -3.45 4.37
N VAL A 30 -5.48 -4.17 3.36
CA VAL A 30 -5.35 -3.79 1.95
C VAL A 30 -6.40 -2.75 1.60
N GLU A 31 -5.94 -1.56 1.19
CA GLU A 31 -6.77 -0.44 0.79
C GLU A 31 -6.34 0.12 -0.57
N ILE A 32 -7.31 0.66 -1.31
CA ILE A 32 -7.06 1.42 -2.55
C ILE A 32 -7.28 2.89 -2.21
N ILE A 33 -6.23 3.70 -2.41
CA ILE A 33 -6.26 5.14 -2.14
C ILE A 33 -6.05 5.92 -3.43
N ASP A 34 -6.75 7.05 -3.53
CA ASP A 34 -6.45 8.08 -4.52
C ASP A 34 -5.23 8.88 -4.05
N TYR A 35 -4.28 9.09 -4.95
CA TYR A 35 -3.01 9.76 -4.69
C TYR A 35 -3.00 11.22 -5.19
N HIS A 36 -4.01 11.66 -5.96
CA HIS A 36 -4.15 13.06 -6.37
C HIS A 36 -4.75 13.95 -5.28
#